data_AF-A0A7U4M0F9-F1
#
_entry.id   AF-A0A7U4M0F9-F1
#
_cell.length_a   1.000
_cell.length_b   1.000
_cell.length_c   1.000
_cell.angle_alpha   90.00
_cell.angle_beta   90.00
_cell.angle_gamma   90.00
#
_symmetry.space_group_name_H-M   'P 1'
#
loop_
_entity.id
_entity.type
_entity.pdbx_description
1 polymer ?
#
loop_
_entity_poly.entity_id
_entity_poly.type
_entity_poly.pdbx_seq_one_letter_code
_entity_poly.pdbx_strand_id
1 'polypeptide(L)'
;MIITIQDKEFDTKEITQLYPAGVIKTGYEDETTQVSLEWLDVEAQGKVEVVGFGIFIHLGENEKHTFMFDTRDEMDEEIGRIASQLQA
;
A
#
# COMPACT_ATOMS: atom_id res chain seq x y z
N MET A 1 7.18 -2.60 -18.63
CA MET A 1 7.78 -3.84 -18.08
C MET A 1 6.69 -4.46 -17.26
N ILE A 2 6.53 -5.78 -17.23
CA ILE A 2 5.45 -6.37 -16.43
C ILE A 2 5.97 -6.70 -15.04
N ILE A 3 5.25 -6.29 -14.00
CA ILE A 3 5.46 -6.74 -12.63
C ILE A 3 4.22 -7.49 -12.14
N THR A 4 4.45 -8.47 -11.27
CA THR A 4 3.40 -9.26 -10.63
C THR A 4 3.31 -8.87 -9.15
N ILE A 5 2.10 -8.61 -8.69
CA ILE A 5 1.77 -8.33 -7.29
C ILE A 5 0.64 -9.28 -6.91
N GLN A 6 0.90 -10.17 -5.95
CA GLN A 6 0.08 -11.34 -5.68
C GLN A 6 -0.25 -12.11 -6.99
N ASP A 7 -1.53 -12.26 -7.33
CA ASP A 7 -2.00 -12.96 -8.53
C ASP A 7 -2.34 -12.02 -9.70
N LYS A 8 -1.88 -10.76 -9.67
CA LYS A 8 -2.17 -9.75 -10.69
C LYS A 8 -0.92 -9.23 -11.38
N GLU A 9 -1.01 -9.00 -12.68
CA GLU A 9 0.05 -8.45 -13.52
C GLU A 9 -0.23 -6.99 -13.89
N PHE A 10 0.81 -6.16 -13.90
CA PHE A 10 0.72 -4.74 -14.21
C PHE A 10 1.85 -4.33 -15.16
N ASP A 11 1.53 -3.58 -16.23
CA ASP A 11 2.58 -2.89 -17.00
C ASP A 11 3.02 -1.65 -16.24
N THR A 12 4.29 -1.62 -15.84
CA THR A 12 4.92 -0.50 -15.14
C THR A 12 4.82 0.82 -15.89
N LYS A 13 4.58 0.80 -17.20
CA LYS A 13 4.34 2.02 -18.01
C LYS A 13 2.98 2.65 -17.74
N GLU A 14 2.00 1.87 -17.29
CA GLU A 14 0.65 2.33 -16.98
C GLU A 14 0.51 2.77 -15.52
N ILE A 15 1.45 2.34 -14.66
CA ILE A 15 1.52 2.72 -13.26
C ILE A 15 1.92 4.20 -13.13
N THR A 16 1.00 5.01 -12.63
CA THR A 16 1.25 6.43 -12.31
C THR A 16 1.74 6.60 -10.87
N GLN A 17 1.29 5.72 -9.96
CA GLN A 17 1.72 5.70 -8.56
C GLN A 17 1.76 4.24 -8.05
N LEU A 18 2.80 3.92 -7.31
CA LEU A 18 2.96 2.66 -6.57
C LEU A 18 3.59 3.01 -5.22
N TYR A 19 2.84 2.84 -4.13
CA TYR A 19 3.32 3.23 -2.80
C TYR A 19 2.71 2.35 -1.70
N PRO A 20 3.46 2.11 -0.61
CA PRO A 20 2.91 1.54 0.60
C PRO A 20 2.31 2.61 1.50
N ALA A 21 1.24 2.28 2.21
CA ALA A 21 0.65 3.14 3.23
C ALA A 21 0.01 2.31 4.33
N GLY A 22 -0.06 2.90 5.53
CA GLY A 22 -0.89 2.38 6.59
C GLY A 22 -2.33 2.85 6.42
N VAL A 23 -3.28 2.02 6.86
CA VAL A 23 -4.70 2.34 6.81
C VAL A 23 -5.21 2.49 8.24
N ILE A 24 -5.79 3.65 8.54
CA ILE A 24 -6.30 4.00 9.86
C ILE A 24 -7.79 4.32 9.80
N LYS A 25 -8.51 4.14 10.90
CA LYS A 25 -9.87 4.69 11.05
C LYS A 25 -9.82 6.19 11.30
N THR A 26 -10.72 6.93 10.66
CA THR A 26 -10.85 8.39 10.85
C THR A 26 -11.73 8.75 12.05
N GLY A 27 -12.36 7.76 12.69
CA GLY A 27 -13.26 7.95 13.85
C GLY A 27 -14.68 8.39 13.48
N TYR A 28 -14.99 8.52 12.18
CA TYR A 28 -16.32 8.74 11.66
C TYR A 28 -16.81 7.46 10.96
N GLU A 29 -17.78 6.77 11.58
CA GLU A 29 -18.31 5.48 11.09
C GLU A 29 -17.19 4.44 10.83
N ASP A 30 -17.29 3.70 9.73
CA ASP A 30 -16.29 2.73 9.25
C ASP A 30 -15.32 3.35 8.21
N GLU A 31 -15.20 4.68 8.18
CA GLU A 31 -14.34 5.36 7.21
C GLU A 31 -12.86 5.14 7.55
N THR A 32 -12.09 4.81 6.52
CA THR A 32 -10.64 4.59 6.62
C THR A 32 -9.89 5.54 5.71
N THR A 33 -8.69 5.93 6.11
CA THR A 33 -7.79 6.77 5.31
C THR A 33 -6.39 6.19 5.26
N GLN A 34 -5.67 6.55 4.21
CA GLN A 34 -4.29 6.14 3.95
C GLN A 34 -3.34 7.18 4.54
N VAL A 35 -2.35 6.72 5.30
CA VAL A 35 -1.30 7.55 5.90
C VAL A 35 0.07 6.96 5.59
N SER A 36 1.09 7.82 5.51
CA SER A 36 2.45 7.34 5.28
C SER A 36 2.93 6.49 6.47
N LEU A 37 3.76 5.49 6.18
CA LEU A 37 4.36 4.63 7.22
C LEU A 37 5.22 5.44 8.20
N GLU A 38 5.94 6.45 7.71
CA GLU A 38 6.72 7.36 8.56
C GLU A 38 5.83 8.13 9.54
N TRP A 39 4.68 8.60 9.09
CA TRP A 39 3.73 9.28 9.96
C TRP A 39 3.16 8.33 11.03
N LEU A 40 2.89 7.06 10.66
CA LEU A 40 2.51 6.05 11.65
C LEU A 40 3.59 5.83 12.71
N ASP A 41 4.86 5.76 12.29
CA ASP A 41 5.97 5.47 13.20
C ASP A 41 6.21 6.62 14.20
N VAL A 42 5.99 7.87 13.79
CA VAL A 42 6.29 9.07 14.59
C VAL A 42 5.07 9.60 15.34
N GLU A 43 3.91 9.71 14.67
CA GLU A 43 2.76 10.50 15.17
C GLU A 43 1.61 9.66 15.71
N ALA A 44 1.44 8.43 15.22
CA ALA A 44 0.28 7.60 15.53
C ALA A 44 0.30 6.95 16.90
N GLN A 45 1.43 6.98 17.63
CA GLN A 45 1.63 6.30 18.92
C GLN A 45 0.45 6.50 19.89
N GLY A 46 -0.48 5.54 19.91
CA GLY A 46 -1.69 5.54 20.73
C GLY A 46 -2.80 6.54 20.33
N LYS A 47 -2.66 7.27 19.22
CA LYS A 47 -3.62 8.31 18.79
C LYS A 47 -4.63 7.85 17.74
N VAL A 48 -4.34 6.78 17.01
CA VAL A 48 -5.17 6.29 15.90
C VAL A 48 -5.28 4.77 15.93
N GLU A 49 -6.40 4.25 15.44
CA GLU A 49 -6.61 2.81 15.25
C GLU A 49 -6.12 2.41 13.86
N VAL A 50 -5.00 1.69 13.81
CA VAL A 50 -4.49 1.08 12.58
C VAL A 50 -5.32 -0.17 12.30
N VAL A 51 -5.93 -0.21 11.12
CA VAL A 51 -6.76 -1.35 10.67
C VAL A 51 -6.05 -2.25 9.68
N GLY A 52 -4.90 -1.82 9.17
CA GLY A 52 -4.05 -2.64 8.31
C GLY A 52 -3.01 -1.82 7.57
N PHE A 53 -2.32 -2.49 6.66
CA PHE A 53 -1.30 -1.93 5.79
C PHE A 53 -1.66 -2.26 4.34
N GLY A 54 -1.19 -1.46 3.39
CA GLY A 54 -1.52 -1.73 2.00
C GLY A 54 -0.50 -1.21 1.00
N ILE A 55 -0.45 -1.89 -0.13
CA ILE A 55 0.23 -1.45 -1.34
C ILE A 55 -0.83 -0.93 -2.30
N PHE A 56 -0.67 0.32 -2.73
CA PHE A 56 -1.62 1.03 -3.57
C PHE A 56 -1.01 1.28 -4.94
N ILE A 57 -1.77 0.95 -5.98
CA ILE A 57 -1.39 1.15 -7.38
C ILE A 57 -2.43 2.02 -8.03
N HIS A 58 -1.99 3.10 -8.68
CA HIS A 58 -2.83 3.90 -9.57
C HIS A 58 -2.40 3.65 -11.02
N LEU A 59 -3.37 3.31 -11.88
CA LEU A 59 -3.23 3.15 -13.32
C LEU A 59 -4.01 4.26 -14.02
N GLY A 60 -3.31 5.11 -14.78
CA GLY A 60 -3.94 6.26 -15.45
C GLY A 60 -4.67 7.21 -14.48
N GLU A 61 -5.86 7.70 -14.88
CA GLU A 61 -6.62 8.70 -14.11
C GLU A 61 -7.61 8.11 -13.09
N ASN A 62 -8.13 6.89 -13.29
CA ASN A 62 -9.27 6.40 -12.51
C ASN A 62 -9.15 4.95 -12.00
N GLU A 63 -8.15 4.19 -12.41
CA GLU A 63 -8.04 2.80 -11.99
C GLU A 63 -7.09 2.67 -10.80
N LYS A 64 -7.60 2.07 -9.72
CA LYS A 64 -6.86 1.88 -8.47
C LYS A 64 -6.95 0.43 -8.05
N HIS A 65 -5.80 -0.14 -7.68
CA HIS A 65 -5.71 -1.46 -7.06
C HIS A 65 -5.11 -1.31 -5.68
N THR A 66 -5.70 -2.05 -4.74
CA THR A 66 -5.26 -2.07 -3.34
C THR A 66 -5.00 -3.51 -2.94
N PHE A 67 -3.85 -3.74 -2.33
CA PHE A 67 -3.48 -5.01 -1.73
C PHE A 67 -3.32 -4.77 -0.24
N MET A 68 -4.25 -5.30 0.56
CA MET A 68 -4.28 -5.12 2.00
C MET A 68 -3.54 -6.26 2.71
N PHE A 69 -2.90 -5.92 3.82
CA PHE A 69 -2.14 -6.81 4.68
C PHE A 69 -2.50 -6.52 6.14
N ASP A 70 -2.53 -7.56 6.97
CA ASP A 70 -2.86 -7.42 8.39
C ASP A 70 -1.66 -6.83 9.16
N THR A 71 -0.44 -7.17 8.74
CA THR A 71 0.79 -6.71 9.38
C THR A 71 1.70 -5.96 8.42
N ARG A 72 2.55 -5.09 9.00
CA ARG A 72 3.59 -4.37 8.23
C ARG A 72 4.60 -5.34 7.62
N ASP A 73 4.98 -6.38 8.35
CA ASP A 73 5.98 -7.35 7.89
C ASP A 73 5.51 -8.06 6.61
N GLU A 74 4.24 -8.49 6.54
CA GLU A 74 3.67 -9.12 5.32
C GLU A 74 3.67 -8.18 4.11
N MET A 75 3.35 -6.90 4.35
CA MET A 75 3.42 -5.87 3.31
C MET A 75 4.88 -5.64 2.86
N ASP A 76 5.82 -5.56 3.81
CA ASP A 76 7.25 -5.34 3.52
C ASP A 76 7.85 -6.53 2.74
N GLU A 77 7.42 -7.77 3.02
CA GLU A 77 7.78 -8.95 2.22
C GLU A 77 7.33 -8.81 0.76
N GLU A 78 6.09 -8.36 0.53
CA GLU A 78 5.57 -8.17 -0.83
C GLU A 78 6.27 -7.00 -1.56
N ILE A 79 6.56 -5.90 -0.86
CA ILE A 79 7.38 -4.80 -1.40
C ILE A 79 8.76 -5.31 -1.81
N GLY A 80 9.38 -6.18 -1.00
CA GLY A 80 10.66 -6.81 -1.33
C GLY A 80 10.61 -7.63 -2.63
N ARG A 81 9.52 -8.36 -2.85
CA ARG A 81 9.30 -9.11 -4.11
C ARG A 81 9.11 -8.19 -5.30
N ILE A 82 8.36 -7.09 -5.14
CA ILE A 82 8.17 -6.09 -6.19
C ILE A 82 9.50 -5.41 -6.55
N ALA A 83 10.26 -4.99 -5.53
CA ALA A 83 11.56 -4.35 -5.72
C ALA A 83 12.54 -5.26 -6.46
N SER A 84 12.54 -6.56 -6.13
CA SER A 84 13.38 -7.56 -6.81
C SER A 84 13.03 -7.71 -8.30
N GLN A 85 11.76 -7.55 -8.67
CA GLN A 85 11.34 -7.55 -10.07
C GLN A 85 11.82 -6.29 -10.79
N LEU A 86 11.68 -5.11 -10.16
CA LEU A 86 12.08 -3.81 -10.76
C LEU A 86 13.59 -3.63 -10.97
N GLN A 87 14.41 -4.41 -10.27
CA GLN A 87 15.88 -4.40 -10.43
C GLN A 87 16.38 -5.37 -11.50
N ALA A 88 15.52 -6.23 -12.04
CA ALA A 88 15.86 -7.21 -13.08
C ALA A 88 15.82 -6.59 -14.49
#